data_AF-A0A4U6W842-F1
#
_entry.id   AF-A0A4U6W842-F1
#
_cell.length_a   1.000
_cell.length_b   1.000
_cell.length_c   1.000
_cell.angle_alpha   90.00
_cell.angle_beta   90.00
_cell.angle_gamma   90.00
#
_symmetry.space_group_name_H-M   'P 1'
#
loop_
_entity.id
_entity.type
_entity.pdbx_description
1 polymer ?
#
loop_
_entity_poly.entity_id
_entity_poly.type
_entity_poly.pdbx_seq_one_letter_code
_entity_poly.pdbx_strand_id
1 'polypeptide(L)'
;MDSQGSVEDIAVSLRAIIPLNGNNFHAWKKDVQEVLMILDLYYALREDKPVAPIMCDSFEYAHKFDNYTVDIEKWEKFNRIAKRIIK
;
A
#
# COMPACT_ATOMS: atom_id res chain seq x y z
N MET A 1 10.92 -17.84 -9.09
CA MET A 1 9.90 -18.75 -8.53
C MET A 1 8.88 -17.81 -7.93
N ASP A 2 8.15 -17.13 -8.81
CA ASP A 2 7.48 -15.88 -8.48
C ASP A 2 6.00 -16.19 -8.35
N SER A 3 5.62 -16.65 -7.16
CA SER A 3 4.21 -16.77 -6.78
C SER A 3 3.69 -15.38 -6.42
N GLN A 4 3.61 -14.49 -7.42
CA GLN A 4 2.63 -13.41 -7.37
C GLN A 4 1.26 -14.06 -7.48
N GLY A 5 0.51 -14.08 -6.37
CA GLY A 5 -0.88 -14.54 -6.35
C GLY A 5 -1.65 -13.86 -7.49
N SER A 6 -2.44 -14.64 -8.23
CA SER A 6 -3.20 -14.12 -9.37
C SER A 6 -4.09 -12.97 -8.92
N VAL A 7 -4.30 -11.96 -9.77
CA VAL A 7 -5.26 -10.86 -9.52
C VAL A 7 -6.66 -11.41 -9.19
N GLU A 8 -6.96 -12.64 -9.61
CA GLU A 8 -8.18 -13.37 -9.24
C GLU A 8 -8.18 -13.83 -7.78
N ASP A 9 -7.07 -14.35 -7.24
CA ASP A 9 -6.94 -14.75 -5.83
C ASP A 9 -7.13 -13.54 -4.90
N ILE A 10 -6.64 -12.39 -5.36
CA ILE A 10 -6.76 -11.09 -4.72
C ILE A 10 -8.23 -10.64 -4.68
N ALA A 11 -8.93 -10.72 -5.83
CA ALA A 11 -10.33 -10.34 -5.93
C ALA A 11 -11.24 -11.27 -5.11
N VAL A 12 -10.91 -12.55 -5.02
CA VAL A 12 -11.59 -13.53 -4.16
C VAL A 12 -11.39 -13.18 -2.69
N SER A 13 -10.16 -12.86 -2.28
CA SER A 13 -9.84 -12.48 -0.89
C SER A 13 -10.58 -11.21 -0.46
N LEU A 14 -10.67 -10.21 -1.34
CA LEU A 14 -11.44 -8.97 -1.07
C LEU A 14 -12.95 -9.21 -0.95
N ARG A 15 -13.51 -10.15 -1.71
CA ARG A 15 -14.94 -10.52 -1.63
C ARG A 15 -15.29 -11.32 -0.39
N ALA A 16 -14.30 -11.96 0.24
CA ALA A 16 -14.49 -12.74 1.46
C ALA A 16 -14.54 -11.87 2.72
N ILE A 17 -14.11 -10.59 2.66
CA ILE A 17 -14.20 -9.66 3.79
C ILE A 17 -15.67 -9.37 4.09
N ILE A 18 -16.12 -9.79 5.26
CA ILE A 18 -17.48 -9.49 5.74
C ILE A 18 -17.61 -7.98 5.94
N PRO A 19 -18.61 -7.29 5.38
CA PRO A 19 -18.77 -5.84 5.55
C PRO A 19 -18.81 -5.42 7.02
N LEU A 20 -18.25 -4.24 7.31
CA LEU A 20 -18.30 -3.66 8.64
C LEU A 20 -19.76 -3.51 9.09
N ASN A 21 -20.04 -4.00 10.29
CA ASN A 21 -21.28 -3.86 11.03
C ASN A 21 -20.97 -3.40 12.45
N GLY A 22 -22.00 -3.07 13.22
CA GLY A 22 -21.82 -2.51 14.57
C GLY A 22 -21.04 -3.40 15.56
N ASN A 23 -20.89 -4.70 15.27
CA ASN A 23 -20.34 -5.68 16.21
C ASN A 23 -19.08 -6.39 15.71
N ASN A 24 -18.62 -6.18 14.48
CA ASN A 24 -17.53 -6.96 13.88
C ASN A 24 -16.23 -6.16 13.61
N PHE A 25 -16.10 -4.94 14.14
CA PHE A 25 -14.96 -4.05 13.84
C PHE A 25 -13.59 -4.72 13.99
N HIS A 26 -13.37 -5.49 15.06
CA HIS A 26 -12.08 -6.14 15.31
C HIS A 26 -11.73 -7.21 14.26
N ALA A 27 -12.73 -8.01 13.86
CA ALA A 27 -12.58 -9.03 12.83
C ALA A 27 -12.42 -8.40 11.44
N TRP A 28 -13.29 -7.45 11.10
CA TRP A 28 -13.23 -6.70 9.83
C TRP A 28 -11.87 -6.03 9.64
N LYS A 29 -11.36 -5.35 10.69
CA LYS A 29 -10.05 -4.71 10.64
C LYS A 29 -8.97 -5.74 10.37
N LYS A 30 -8.96 -6.88 11.05
CA LYS A 30 -7.96 -7.94 10.85
C LYS A 30 -7.98 -8.46 9.41
N ASP A 31 -9.16 -8.75 8.85
CA ASP A 31 -9.31 -9.29 7.50
C ASP A 31 -8.85 -8.29 6.43
N VAL A 32 -9.20 -7.00 6.59
CA VAL A 32 -8.69 -5.91 5.73
C VAL A 32 -7.18 -5.82 5.81
N GLN A 33 -6.60 -5.95 7.00
CA GLN A 33 -5.17 -5.89 7.22
C GLN A 33 -4.44 -7.09 6.59
N GLU A 34 -4.97 -8.30 6.70
CA GLU A 34 -4.37 -9.48 6.07
C GLU A 34 -4.39 -9.37 4.54
N VAL A 35 -5.51 -8.94 3.95
CA VAL A 35 -5.60 -8.77 2.50
C VAL A 35 -4.64 -7.69 2.01
N LEU A 36 -4.59 -6.53 2.66
CA LEU A 36 -3.64 -5.48 2.27
C LEU A 36 -2.18 -5.98 2.36
N MET A 37 -1.86 -6.88 3.30
CA MET A 37 -0.51 -7.40 3.52
C MET A 37 -0.13 -8.41 2.43
N ILE A 38 -1.05 -9.31 2.06
CA ILE A 38 -0.88 -10.26 0.95
C ILE A 38 -0.62 -9.54 -0.37
N LEU A 39 -1.24 -8.38 -0.54
CA LEU A 39 -1.16 -7.59 -1.76
C LEU A 39 0.06 -6.67 -1.84
N ASP A 40 0.92 -6.70 -0.82
CA ASP A 40 2.03 -5.78 -0.63
C ASP A 40 1.58 -4.29 -0.64
N LEU A 41 0.27 -4.05 -0.45
CA LEU A 41 -0.35 -2.72 -0.40
C LEU A 41 -0.14 -2.04 0.95
N TYR A 42 0.46 -2.77 1.90
CA TYR A 42 0.74 -2.31 3.24
C TYR A 42 1.86 -1.28 3.34
N TYR A 43 2.66 -1.12 2.29
CA TYR A 43 3.82 -0.23 2.29
C TYR A 43 3.43 1.20 2.69
N ALA A 44 2.39 1.78 2.07
CA ALA A 44 1.95 3.15 2.40
C ALA A 44 1.20 3.29 3.73
N LEU A 45 0.81 2.18 4.38
CA LEU A 45 0.18 2.19 5.70
C LEU A 45 1.19 2.07 6.85
N ARG A 46 2.42 1.61 6.56
CA ARG A 46 3.51 1.49 7.53
C ARG A 46 4.57 2.58 7.38
N GLU A 47 4.79 3.01 6.15
CA GLU A 47 5.79 4.02 5.81
C GLU A 47 5.14 5.41 5.70
N ASP A 48 5.80 6.40 6.30
CA ASP A 48 5.46 7.80 6.10
C ASP A 48 5.57 8.17 4.61
N LYS A 49 4.79 9.17 4.18
CA LYS A 49 4.87 9.68 2.82
C LYS A 49 6.32 10.13 2.54
N PRO A 50 6.98 9.64 1.48
CA PRO A 50 8.32 10.10 1.11
C PRO A 50 8.38 11.62 1.01
N VAL A 51 9.48 12.19 1.50
CA VAL A 51 9.72 13.64 1.48
C VAL A 51 10.71 13.96 0.37
N ALA A 52 10.37 14.96 -0.47
CA ALA A 52 11.24 15.38 -1.56
C ALA A 52 12.61 15.84 -1.03
N PRO A 53 13.73 15.42 -1.65
CA PRO A 53 15.04 15.90 -1.26
C PRO A 53 15.18 17.40 -1.53
N ILE A 54 15.94 18.08 -0.67
CA ILE A 54 16.23 19.51 -0.84
C ILE A 54 17.18 19.68 -2.04
N MET A 55 16.82 20.56 -2.97
CA MET A 55 17.61 20.88 -4.15
C MET A 55 19.00 21.39 -3.77
N CYS A 56 20.03 20.75 -4.30
CA CYS A 56 21.44 21.07 -4.08
C CYS A 56 22.22 20.70 -5.35
N ASP A 57 23.22 21.50 -5.72
CA ASP A 57 24.12 21.25 -6.86
C ASP A 57 25.14 20.14 -6.54
N SER A 58 24.64 18.93 -6.28
CA SER A 58 25.45 17.74 -6.04
C SER A 58 24.96 16.60 -6.91
N PHE A 59 25.90 15.77 -7.38
CA PHE A 59 25.56 14.51 -8.05
C PHE A 59 24.69 13.60 -7.17
N GLU A 60 24.81 13.74 -5.84
CA GLU A 60 23.95 13.05 -4.88
C GLU A 60 22.49 13.51 -4.94
N TYR A 61 22.20 14.75 -5.33
CA TYR A 61 20.82 15.24 -5.44
C TYR A 61 20.06 14.48 -6.53
N ALA A 62 20.66 14.28 -7.70
CA ALA A 62 20.04 13.54 -8.79
C ALA A 62 19.69 12.10 -8.36
N HIS A 63 20.64 11.40 -7.72
CA HIS A 63 20.40 10.05 -7.21
C HIS A 63 19.34 9.99 -6.09
N LYS A 64 19.35 10.95 -5.17
CA LYS A 64 18.32 11.08 -4.12
C LYS A 64 16.93 11.37 -4.73
N PHE A 65 16.89 12.17 -5.78
CA PHE A 65 15.65 12.52 -6.48
C PHE A 65 15.08 11.34 -7.26
N ASP A 66 15.91 10.55 -7.95
CA ASP A 66 15.47 9.33 -8.63
C ASP A 66 14.86 8.32 -7.66
N ASN A 67 15.51 8.07 -6.52
CA ASN A 67 14.97 7.19 -5.47
C ASN A 67 13.66 7.72 -4.90
N TYR A 68 13.59 9.03 -4.60
CA TYR A 68 12.35 9.67 -4.15
C TYR A 68 11.20 9.49 -5.14
N THR A 69 11.49 9.58 -6.44
CA THR A 69 10.48 9.45 -7.50
C THR A 69 9.88 8.04 -7.54
N VAL A 70 10.72 7.01 -7.40
CA VAL A 70 10.26 5.61 -7.31
C VAL A 70 9.44 5.38 -6.04
N ASP A 71 9.91 5.89 -4.90
CA ASP A 71 9.25 5.68 -3.62
C ASP A 71 7.90 6.41 -3.53
N ILE A 72 7.79 7.64 -4.05
CA ILE A 72 6.54 8.42 -4.03
C ILE A 72 5.49 7.80 -4.95
N GLU A 73 5.85 7.32 -6.14
CA GLU A 73 4.93 6.63 -7.05
C GLU A 73 4.38 5.35 -6.41
N LYS A 74 5.25 4.56 -5.78
CA LYS A 74 4.89 3.35 -5.05
C LYS A 74 3.94 3.68 -3.88
N TRP A 75 4.28 4.69 -3.08
CA TRP A 75 3.47 5.12 -1.93
C TRP A 75 2.07 5.61 -2.37
N GLU A 76 1.99 6.45 -3.40
CA GLU A 76 0.72 6.98 -3.89
C GLU A 76 -0.20 5.89 -4.47
N LYS A 77 0.38 4.94 -5.23
CA LYS A 77 -0.36 3.79 -5.76
C LYS A 77 -1.01 2.99 -4.63
N PHE A 78 -0.25 2.69 -3.57
CA PHE A 78 -0.74 1.90 -2.45
C PHE A 78 -1.74 2.65 -1.57
N ASN A 79 -1.48 3.93 -1.27
CA ASN A 79 -2.41 4.78 -0.52
C ASN A 79 -3.77 4.89 -1.22
N ARG A 80 -3.78 5.02 -2.55
CA ARG A 80 -5.02 5.05 -3.34
C ARG A 80 -5.84 3.77 -3.22
N ILE A 81 -5.17 2.60 -3.19
CA ILE A 81 -5.85 1.31 -3.09
C ILE A 81 -6.37 1.09 -1.67
N ALA A 82 -5.55 1.40 -0.65
CA ALA A 82 -5.94 1.32 0.76
C ALA A 82 -7.20 2.18 1.04
N LYS A 83 -7.24 3.43 0.53
CA LYS A 83 -8.42 4.30 0.64
C LYS A 83 -9.69 3.73 0.01
N ARG A 84 -9.58 2.88 -1.01
CA ARG A 84 -10.75 2.22 -1.63
C ARG A 84 -11.29 1.07 -0.77
N ILE A 85 -10.43 0.42 0.01
CA ILE A 85 -10.77 -0.72 0.86
C ILE A 85 -11.32 -0.25 2.21
N ILE A 86 -10.74 0.80 2.79
CA ILE A 86 -11.04 1.31 4.15
C ILE A 86 -12.34 2.16 4.19
N LYS A 87 -13.16 2.16 3.14
CA LYS A 87 -14.38 3.00 3.02
C LYS A 87 -15.21 3.13 4.30
#